data_AF-A0AAU6EJ35-F1
#
_entry.id   AF-A0AAU6EJ35-F1
#
_cell.length_a   1.000
_cell.length_b   1.000
_cell.length_c   1.000
_cell.angle_alpha   90.00
_cell.angle_beta   90.00
_cell.angle_gamma   90.00
#
_symmetry.space_group_name_H-M   'P 1'
#
loop_
_entity.id
_entity.type
_entity.pdbx_description
1 polymer ?
#
loop_
_entity_poly.entity_id
_entity_poly.type
_entity_poly.pdbx_seq_one_letter_code
_entity_poly.pdbx_strand_id
1 'polypeptide(L)'
;MTQHAAPAESQAVIDEATAERHDKALAVVQRLLIEQGIRARRHQTISLWLYASLPDAPTCPERPTPRSWMNRYPPELAVIGPGGRREATVTMGPRSGCYLVSLRNGSDPQTVRSEHPEQVVKLILAARSGERP
;
A
#
# COMPACT_ATOMS: atom_id res chain seq x y z
N MET A 1 -9.55 9.91 -29.72
CA MET A 1 -8.53 9.87 -28.65
C MET A 1 -9.20 9.41 -27.38
N THR A 2 -9.19 8.11 -27.12
CA THR A 2 -9.93 7.47 -26.03
C THR A 2 -9.02 7.44 -24.81
N GLN A 3 -9.35 8.25 -23.79
CA GLN A 3 -8.65 8.26 -22.51
C GLN A 3 -8.91 6.93 -21.81
N HIS A 4 -7.88 6.09 -21.69
CA HIS A 4 -7.93 4.91 -20.85
C HIS A 4 -7.87 5.37 -19.38
N ALA A 5 -9.01 5.32 -18.71
CA ALA A 5 -9.11 5.45 -17.27
C ALA A 5 -8.45 4.21 -16.64
N ALA A 6 -7.25 4.38 -16.09
CA ALA A 6 -6.73 3.46 -15.09
C ALA A 6 -7.78 3.33 -13.96
N PRO A 7 -8.06 2.14 -13.41
CA PRO A 7 -8.86 2.04 -12.21
C PRO A 7 -8.02 2.63 -11.08
N ALA A 8 -8.16 3.94 -10.88
CA ALA A 8 -7.71 4.62 -9.69
C ALA A 8 -8.57 4.10 -8.55
N GLU A 9 -8.11 3.02 -7.91
CA GLU A 9 -8.51 2.68 -6.57
C GLU A 9 -8.15 3.90 -5.72
N SER A 10 -9.16 4.75 -5.58
CA SER A 10 -9.07 6.03 -4.89
C SER A 10 -8.51 5.76 -3.51
N GLN A 11 -7.56 6.60 -3.09
CA GLN A 11 -6.98 6.63 -1.75
C GLN A 11 -8.09 6.69 -0.69
N ALA A 12 -8.65 5.54 -0.34
CA ALA A 12 -9.72 5.43 0.62
C ALA A 12 -9.07 5.62 1.99
N VAL A 13 -9.63 6.51 2.80
CA VAL A 13 -9.28 6.63 4.21
C VAL A 13 -9.62 5.29 4.86
N ILE A 14 -8.60 4.58 5.31
CA ILE A 14 -8.77 3.25 5.93
C ILE A 14 -8.90 3.44 7.45
N ASP A 15 -9.88 2.78 8.04
CA ASP A 15 -10.05 2.72 9.49
C ASP A 15 -8.90 1.96 10.17
N GLU A 16 -8.62 2.26 11.44
CA GLU A 16 -7.46 1.73 12.18
C GLU A 16 -7.44 0.20 12.22
N ALA A 17 -8.58 -0.43 12.50
CA ALA A 17 -8.70 -1.88 12.53
C ALA A 17 -8.40 -2.53 11.16
N THR A 18 -8.75 -1.85 10.07
CA THR A 18 -8.50 -2.33 8.71
C THR A 18 -7.03 -2.14 8.34
N ALA A 19 -6.43 -1.01 8.74
CA ALA A 19 -5.00 -0.78 8.56
C ALA A 19 -4.16 -1.84 9.30
N GLU A 20 -4.51 -2.19 10.54
CA GLU A 20 -3.82 -3.24 11.30
C GLU A 20 -3.99 -4.63 10.67
N ARG A 21 -5.17 -4.95 10.14
CA ARG A 21 -5.40 -6.21 9.42
C ARG A 21 -4.57 -6.31 8.15
N HIS A 22 -4.53 -5.25 7.36
CA HIS A 22 -3.64 -5.15 6.20
C HIS A 22 -2.18 -5.26 6.63
N ASP A 23 -1.86 -4.72 7.80
CA ASP A 23 -0.52 -4.74 8.35
C ASP A 23 -0.03 -6.17 8.60
N LYS A 24 -0.87 -6.96 9.27
CA LYS A 24 -0.64 -8.38 9.53
C LYS A 24 -0.55 -9.19 8.23
N ALA A 25 -1.43 -8.91 7.26
CA ALA A 25 -1.43 -9.61 5.97
C ALA A 25 -0.13 -9.40 5.17
N LEU A 26 0.40 -8.16 5.15
CA LEU A 26 1.68 -7.87 4.48
C LEU A 26 2.89 -8.42 5.24
N ALA A 27 2.80 -8.55 6.57
CA ALA A 27 3.87 -9.17 7.36
C ALA A 27 4.08 -10.65 6.98
N VAL A 28 3.00 -11.37 6.67
CA VAL A 28 3.08 -12.75 6.16
C VAL A 28 3.82 -12.80 4.82
N VAL A 29 3.46 -11.93 3.88
CA VAL A 29 4.14 -11.83 2.56
C VAL A 29 5.61 -11.47 2.73
N GLN A 30 5.93 -10.52 3.61
CA GLN A 30 7.30 -10.13 3.90
C GLN A 30 8.14 -11.30 4.39
N ARG A 31 7.59 -12.11 5.31
CA ARG A 31 8.28 -13.28 5.84
C ARG A 31 8.55 -14.31 4.74
N LEU A 32 7.56 -14.62 3.90
CA LEU A 32 7.74 -15.55 2.79
C LEU A 32 8.80 -15.05 1.79
N LEU A 33 8.85 -13.75 1.51
CA LEU A 33 9.89 -13.16 0.66
C LEU A 33 11.29 -13.31 1.29
N ILE A 34 11.42 -13.09 2.59
CA ILE A 34 12.69 -13.25 3.32
C ILE A 34 13.13 -14.72 3.31
N GLU A 35 12.21 -15.67 3.49
CA GLU A 35 12.48 -17.11 3.40
C GLU A 35 12.99 -17.52 2.00
N GLN A 36 12.58 -16.79 0.95
CA GLN A 36 13.11 -16.95 -0.42
C GLN A 36 14.39 -16.12 -0.68
N GLY A 37 15.00 -15.53 0.35
CA GLY A 37 16.21 -14.71 0.24
C GLY A 37 15.98 -13.32 -0.36
N ILE A 38 14.73 -12.87 -0.46
CA ILE A 38 14.36 -11.58 -1.06
C ILE A 38 14.22 -10.53 0.05
N ARG A 39 14.89 -9.39 -0.14
CA ARG A 39 14.77 -8.26 0.79
C ARG A 39 13.46 -7.51 0.52
N ALA A 40 12.61 -7.43 1.54
CA ALA A 40 11.37 -6.67 1.48
C ALA A 40 11.34 -5.65 2.63
N ARG A 41 11.02 -4.39 2.29
CA ARG A 41 10.91 -3.28 3.23
C ARG A 41 9.47 -2.81 3.29
N ARG A 42 8.98 -2.60 4.50
CA ARG A 42 7.64 -2.11 4.77
C ARG A 42 7.65 -0.59 4.88
N HIS A 43 6.76 0.09 4.16
CA HIS A 43 6.54 1.53 4.28
C HIS A 43 5.08 1.78 4.70
N GLN A 44 4.91 2.61 5.73
CA GLN A 44 3.62 3.13 6.14
C GLN A 44 3.67 4.65 6.03
N THR A 45 2.66 5.24 5.41
CA THR A 45 2.53 6.70 5.32
C THR A 45 1.36 7.15 6.19
N ILE A 46 1.66 8.00 7.17
CA ILE A 46 0.67 8.64 8.05
C ILE A 46 0.69 10.14 7.73
N SER A 47 -0.44 10.70 7.28
CA SER A 47 -0.58 12.14 7.12
C SER A 47 -1.35 12.73 8.29
N LEU A 48 -0.70 13.66 8.99
CA LEU A 48 -1.27 14.43 10.09
C LEU A 48 -1.54 15.86 9.61
N TRP A 49 -2.80 16.29 9.61
CA TRP A 49 -3.16 17.69 9.39
C TRP A 49 -3.35 18.38 10.73
N LEU A 50 -2.53 19.40 11.00
CA LEU A 50 -2.62 20.23 12.20
C LEU A 50 -3.21 21.59 11.81
N TYR A 51 -4.38 21.93 12.35
CA TYR A 51 -4.88 23.31 12.29
C TYR A 51 -4.21 24.13 13.38
N ALA A 52 -3.48 25.17 12.99
CA ALA A 52 -3.07 26.21 13.92
C ALA A 52 -4.28 27.11 14.17
N SER A 53 -4.87 27.02 15.37
CA SER A 53 -5.87 28.00 15.81
C SER A 53 -5.18 29.36 15.96
N LEU A 54 -5.44 30.30 15.04
CA LEU A 54 -5.14 31.71 15.27
C LEU A 54 -6.07 32.21 16.40
N PRO A 55 -5.56 32.95 17.40
CA PRO A 55 -6.35 33.31 18.58
C PRO A 55 -7.42 34.39 18.35
N ASP A 56 -7.52 34.99 17.16
CA ASP A 56 -8.36 36.17 16.92
C ASP A 56 -9.44 35.98 15.84
N ALA A 57 -10.35 35.02 16.04
CA ALA A 57 -11.59 34.95 15.27
C ALA A 57 -12.79 34.79 16.23
N PRO A 58 -13.69 35.80 16.35
CA PRO A 58 -14.92 35.63 17.12
C PRO A 58 -15.86 34.73 16.31
N THR A 59 -16.56 33.84 17.00
CA THR A 59 -17.50 32.84 16.47
C THR A 59 -16.89 31.73 15.60
N CYS A 60 -16.24 30.78 16.25
CA CYS A 60 -16.20 29.41 15.73
C CYS A 60 -17.58 28.77 15.99
N PRO A 61 -18.38 28.42 14.97
CA PRO A 61 -19.69 27.82 15.20
C PRO A 61 -19.52 26.43 15.83
N GLU A 62 -20.33 26.16 16.85
CA GLU A 62 -20.46 24.89 17.60
C GLU A 62 -20.83 23.70 16.69
N ARG A 63 -19.91 23.27 15.83
CA ARG A 63 -19.93 21.90 15.31
C ARG A 63 -18.75 21.16 15.93
N PRO A 64 -18.98 20.04 16.63
CA PRO A 64 -17.90 19.17 17.08
C PRO A 64 -17.36 18.45 15.83
N THR A 65 -16.62 19.18 15.02
CA THR A 65 -15.85 18.61 13.90
C THR A 65 -14.60 18.00 14.54
N PRO A 66 -14.28 16.72 14.28
CA PRO A 66 -13.23 16.04 15.02
C PRO A 66 -11.89 16.78 14.91
N ARG A 67 -11.30 17.04 16.08
CA ARG A 67 -10.16 17.92 16.40
C ARG A 67 -8.83 17.61 15.69
N SER A 68 -8.79 16.57 14.87
CA SER A 68 -7.63 16.13 14.09
C SER A 68 -8.11 15.07 13.12
N TRP A 69 -7.84 15.22 11.82
CA TRP A 69 -8.11 14.16 10.85
C TRP A 69 -6.79 13.45 10.52
N MET A 70 -6.71 12.17 10.87
CA MET A 70 -5.57 11.32 10.54
C MET A 70 -5.93 10.52 9.29
N ASN A 71 -5.34 10.87 8.15
CA ASN A 71 -5.46 10.05 6.94
C ASN A 71 -4.35 9.00 6.97
N ARG A 72 -4.73 7.74 7.11
CA ARG A 72 -3.83 6.59 6.95
C ARG A 72 -3.95 6.06 5.53
N TYR A 73 -2.82 5.96 4.86
CA TYR A 73 -2.72 5.31 3.56
C TYR A 73 -2.59 3.79 3.73
N PRO A 74 -2.97 3.00 2.71
CA PRO A 74 -2.74 1.56 2.72
C PRO A 74 -1.24 1.28 2.98
N PRO A 75 -0.90 0.32 3.86
CA PRO A 75 0.49 -0.07 4.06
C PRO A 75 1.05 -0.65 2.76
N GLU A 76 2.30 -0.31 2.45
CA GLU A 76 2.99 -0.79 1.24
C GLU A 76 4.22 -1.63 1.63
N LEU A 77 4.48 -2.67 0.85
CA LEU A 77 5.65 -3.52 0.96
C LEU A 77 6.47 -3.38 -0.34
N ALA A 78 7.62 -2.72 -0.23
CA ALA A 78 8.57 -2.57 -1.32
C ALA A 78 9.54 -3.77 -1.35
N VAL A 79 9.56 -4.48 -2.47
CA VAL A 79 10.51 -5.56 -2.74
C VAL A 79 11.74 -4.98 -3.41
N ILE A 80 12.91 -5.22 -2.81
CA ILE A 80 14.17 -4.64 -3.25
C ILE A 80 15.05 -5.73 -3.86
N GLY A 81 15.45 -5.48 -5.11
CA GLY A 81 16.37 -6.33 -5.85
C GLY A 81 17.83 -6.22 -5.39
N PRO A 82 18.72 -7.06 -5.93
CA PRO A 82 20.13 -7.13 -5.55
C PRO A 82 20.89 -5.83 -5.86
N GLY A 83 20.43 -5.04 -6.86
CA GLY A 83 20.98 -3.72 -7.18
C GLY A 83 20.43 -2.58 -6.31
N GLY A 84 19.70 -2.87 -5.22
CA GLY A 84 19.08 -1.85 -4.36
C GLY A 84 17.88 -1.12 -4.99
N ARG A 85 17.47 -1.53 -6.19
CA ARG A 85 16.31 -0.96 -6.91
C ARG A 85 15.02 -1.67 -6.47
N ARG A 86 13.90 -0.94 -6.45
CA ARG A 86 12.57 -1.51 -6.18
C ARG A 86 12.11 -2.34 -7.38
N GLU A 87 11.90 -3.63 -7.19
CA GLU A 87 11.45 -4.57 -8.23
C GLU A 87 9.92 -4.74 -8.22
N ALA A 88 9.30 -4.65 -7.05
CA ALA A 88 7.86 -4.71 -6.91
C ALA A 88 7.38 -3.88 -5.71
N THR A 89 6.14 -3.43 -5.77
CA THR A 89 5.38 -2.92 -4.63
C THR A 89 4.18 -3.83 -4.42
N VAL A 90 3.97 -4.28 -3.19
CA VAL A 90 2.78 -5.01 -2.78
C VAL A 90 1.99 -4.12 -1.82
N THR A 91 0.72 -3.91 -2.09
CA THR A 91 -0.19 -3.20 -1.20
C THR A 91 -1.48 -4.01 -1.01
N MET A 92 -2.36 -3.58 -0.12
CA MET A 92 -3.67 -4.20 0.11
C MET A 92 -4.77 -3.31 -0.46
N GLY A 93 -5.62 -3.89 -1.30
CA GLY A 93 -6.79 -3.24 -1.86
C GLY A 93 -7.74 -2.80 -0.73
N PRO A 94 -8.10 -1.51 -0.64
CA PRO A 94 -8.80 -0.96 0.52
C PRO A 94 -10.22 -1.51 0.72
N ARG A 95 -10.86 -1.98 -0.36
CA ARG A 95 -12.23 -2.53 -0.33
C ARG A 95 -12.27 -4.04 -0.44
N SER A 96 -11.41 -4.60 -1.29
CA SER A 96 -11.40 -6.03 -1.60
C SER A 96 -10.59 -6.85 -0.61
N GLY A 97 -9.69 -6.23 0.17
CA GLY A 97 -8.73 -6.94 1.01
C GLY A 97 -7.77 -7.83 0.22
N CYS A 98 -7.72 -7.71 -1.11
CA CYS A 98 -6.81 -8.47 -1.96
C CYS A 98 -5.42 -7.82 -1.97
N TYR A 99 -4.39 -8.62 -2.22
CA TYR A 99 -3.07 -8.09 -2.49
C TYR A 99 -3.04 -7.48 -3.90
N LEU A 100 -2.42 -6.32 -4.01
CA LEU A 100 -2.16 -5.62 -5.27
C LEU A 100 -0.66 -5.57 -5.48
N VAL A 101 -0.20 -6.21 -6.55
CA VAL A 101 1.22 -6.37 -6.86
C VAL A 101 1.56 -5.54 -8.08
N SER A 102 2.26 -4.43 -7.88
CA SER A 102 2.81 -3.60 -8.95
C SER A 102 4.25 -4.00 -9.20
N LEU A 103 4.52 -4.62 -10.35
CA LEU A 103 5.87 -4.98 -10.78
C LEU A 103 6.52 -3.80 -11.49
N ARG A 104 7.83 -3.60 -11.32
CA ARG A 104 8.58 -2.50 -11.96
C ARG A 104 8.43 -2.48 -13.48
N ASN A 105 8.41 -3.65 -14.11
CA ASN A 105 8.34 -3.82 -15.56
C ASN A 105 6.91 -4.14 -16.04
N GLY A 106 5.91 -4.12 -15.15
CA GLY A 106 4.52 -4.38 -15.46
C GLY A 106 3.72 -3.08 -15.58
N SER A 107 2.83 -3.01 -16.57
CA SER A 107 1.99 -1.83 -16.80
C SER A 107 0.82 -1.75 -15.82
N ASP A 108 0.29 -2.91 -15.39
CA ASP A 108 -0.90 -2.98 -14.53
C ASP A 108 -0.64 -3.74 -13.22
N PRO A 109 -1.22 -3.26 -12.10
CA PRO A 109 -1.16 -3.97 -10.83
C PRO A 109 -1.92 -5.29 -10.91
N GLN A 110 -1.25 -6.38 -10.54
CA GLN A 110 -1.84 -7.70 -10.48
C GLN A 110 -2.58 -7.89 -9.16
N THR A 111 -3.84 -8.31 -9.24
CA THR A 111 -4.65 -8.60 -8.05
C THR A 111 -4.49 -10.07 -7.67
N VAL A 112 -4.13 -10.32 -6.41
CA VAL A 112 -4.01 -11.65 -5.81
C VAL A 112 -4.92 -11.72 -4.60
N ARG A 113 -5.65 -12.83 -4.45
CA ARG A 113 -6.55 -13.00 -3.30
C ARG A 113 -5.78 -13.07 -1.98
N SER A 114 -6.38 -12.56 -0.91
CA SER A 114 -5.81 -12.56 0.45
C SER A 114 -5.49 -13.96 0.97
N GLU A 115 -6.23 -14.98 0.53
CA GLU A 115 -6.06 -16.36 0.99
C GLU A 115 -4.79 -17.02 0.42
N HIS A 116 -4.16 -16.41 -0.59
CA HIS A 116 -3.02 -16.99 -1.31
C HIS A 116 -1.79 -16.05 -1.30
N PRO A 117 -1.21 -15.75 -0.13
CA PRO A 117 -0.02 -14.89 -0.02
C PRO A 117 1.19 -15.48 -0.77
N GLU A 118 1.27 -16.81 -0.89
CA GLU A 118 2.31 -17.50 -1.66
C GLU A 118 2.30 -17.13 -3.15
N GLN A 119 1.12 -16.82 -3.70
CA GLN A 119 0.98 -16.47 -5.11
C GLN A 119 1.58 -15.10 -5.41
N VAL A 120 1.57 -14.19 -4.44
CA VAL A 120 2.29 -12.91 -4.52
C VAL A 120 3.80 -13.16 -4.69
N VAL A 121 4.36 -14.07 -3.89
CA VAL A 121 5.78 -14.43 -3.96
C VAL A 121 6.13 -15.07 -5.30
N LYS A 122 5.29 -16.00 -5.79
CA LYS A 122 5.46 -16.62 -7.11
C LYS A 122 5.46 -15.59 -8.24
N LEU A 123 4.58 -14.60 -8.20
CA LEU A 123 4.54 -13.51 -9.19
C LEU A 123 5.81 -12.67 -9.17
N ILE A 124 6.29 -12.30 -7.98
CA ILE A 124 7.53 -11.54 -7.81
C ILE A 124 8.73 -12.35 -8.34
N LEU A 125 8.82 -13.65 -8.01
CA LEU A 125 9.88 -14.54 -8.49
C LEU A 125 9.83 -14.73 -10.01
N ALA A 126 8.64 -14.89 -10.59
CA ALA A 126 8.48 -14.99 -12.04
C ALA A 126 8.92 -13.71 -12.75
N ALA A 127 8.57 -12.54 -12.20
CA ALA A 127 8.99 -11.25 -12.73
C ALA A 127 10.51 -11.05 -12.71
N ARG A 128 11.19 -11.53 -11.66
CA ARG A 128 12.67 -11.51 -11.56
C ARG A 128 13.34 -12.49 -12.51
N SER A 129 12.68 -13.61 -12.80
CA SER A 129 13.23 -14.67 -13.67
C SER A 129 13.00 -14.39 -15.17
N GLY A 130 12.06 -13.51 -15.50
CA GLY A 130 11.81 -13.01 -16.86
C GLY A 130 12.85 -12.00 -17.35
N GLU A 131 13.72 -11.50 -16.48
CA GLU A 131 14.88 -10.67 -16.83
C GLU A 131 16.06 -11.61 -17.18
N ARG A 132 16.06 -12.16 -18.40
CA ARG A 132 17.24 -12.81 -19.00
C ARG A 132 17.78 -11.94 -20.15
N PRO A 133 19.10 -12.03 -20.42
CA PRO A 133 20.06 -10.94 -20.60
C PRO A 133 19.96 -10.14 -21.89
#